data_AF-A0A382YHH0-F1
#
_entry.id   AF-A0A382YHH0-F1
#
_cell.length_a   1.000
_cell.length_b   1.000
_cell.length_c   1.000
_cell.angle_alpha   90.00
_cell.angle_beta   90.00
_cell.angle_gamma   90.00
#
_symmetry.space_group_name_H-M   'P 1'
#
loop_
_entity.id
_entity.type
_entity.pdbx_description
1 polymer ?
#
loop_
_entity_poly.entity_id
_entity_poly.type
_entity_poly.pdbx_seq_one_letter_code
_entity_poly.pdbx_strand_id
1 'polypeptide(L)'
;NRNHRGNAEGGSIPEEFQVEYVVDRVKTTATGWMGLTLGCARCHEHKYDPFTQKEFYQLYAFFNNIPENGRALKYANSPPFLKSPTRSQQAELAKLNAQVADAERALGKLQTEIKRKQEIWEKSLLSREAAGWAPSEGLVAHFTLDGVLSNAVRKGKGGELKAGSAMFADGRVGKAAMFDGKRFIDANSTTAASANFGYFDRFTLSAWVWPESDGAILTRTKDETKETGWGIWLVDGKVQVNLVKRWLDDSLRMETTTKLKPGQ
;
A
#
# COMPACT_ATOMS: atom_id res chain seq x y z
N ASN A 1 -26.43 -20.05 -9.32
CA ASN A 1 -27.54 -19.58 -8.46
C ASN A 1 -26.98 -19.15 -7.12
N ARG A 2 -27.09 -17.86 -6.78
CA ARG A 2 -26.84 -17.41 -5.41
C ARG A 2 -28.12 -17.64 -4.63
N ASN A 3 -28.01 -18.36 -3.52
CA ASN A 3 -29.13 -18.55 -2.59
C ASN A 3 -29.19 -17.43 -1.53
N HIS A 4 -28.55 -16.28 -1.78
CA HIS A 4 -28.53 -15.16 -0.85
C HIS A 4 -28.64 -13.82 -1.56
N ARG A 5 -29.18 -12.83 -0.84
CA ARG A 5 -29.28 -11.44 -1.34
C ARG A 5 -27.90 -10.79 -1.36
N GLY A 6 -27.65 -9.93 -2.36
CA GLY A 6 -26.47 -9.08 -2.43
C GLY A 6 -26.83 -7.63 -2.16
N ASN A 7 -25.93 -6.86 -1.56
CA ASN A 7 -26.10 -5.43 -1.30
C ASN A 7 -25.04 -4.62 -2.06
N ALA A 8 -25.48 -3.58 -2.77
CA ALA A 8 -24.63 -2.65 -3.52
C ALA A 8 -24.76 -1.19 -3.04
N GLU A 9 -25.46 -0.95 -1.93
CA GLU A 9 -25.72 0.38 -1.39
C GLU A 9 -24.44 1.07 -0.88
N GLY A 10 -24.36 2.38 -1.11
CA GLY A 10 -23.31 3.22 -0.53
C GLY A 10 -23.57 3.41 0.96
N GLY A 11 -22.66 2.89 1.80
CA GLY A 11 -22.84 2.82 3.25
C GLY A 11 -22.88 1.39 3.81
N SER A 12 -22.97 0.39 2.95
CA SER A 12 -22.78 -1.01 3.37
C SER A 12 -21.35 -1.25 3.85
N ILE A 13 -21.21 -1.95 4.99
CA ILE A 13 -19.93 -2.46 5.49
C ILE A 13 -19.72 -3.84 4.85
N PRO A 14 -18.74 -4.00 3.94
CA PRO A 14 -18.57 -5.25 3.19
C PRO A 14 -18.39 -6.47 4.11
N GLU A 15 -17.62 -6.34 5.17
CA GLU A 15 -17.32 -7.44 6.09
C GLU A 15 -18.58 -7.94 6.82
N GLU A 16 -19.48 -7.03 7.21
CA GLU A 16 -20.76 -7.38 7.83
C GLU A 16 -21.64 -8.17 6.85
N PHE A 17 -21.77 -7.68 5.62
CA PHE A 17 -22.58 -8.35 4.60
C PHE A 17 -21.98 -9.70 4.17
N GLN A 18 -20.66 -9.85 4.18
CA GLN A 18 -20.03 -11.15 3.93
C GLN A 18 -20.46 -12.18 4.99
N VAL A 19 -20.51 -11.80 6.27
CA VAL A 19 -21.01 -12.67 7.34
C VAL A 19 -22.48 -13.01 7.12
N GLU A 20 -23.31 -12.01 6.84
CA GLU A 20 -24.75 -12.23 6.60
C GLU A 20 -25.01 -13.12 5.38
N TYR A 21 -24.20 -13.05 4.33
CA TYR A 21 -24.34 -13.92 3.16
C TYR A 21 -24.09 -15.38 3.51
N VAL A 22 -23.10 -15.68 4.34
CA VAL A 22 -22.83 -17.05 4.80
C VAL A 22 -23.94 -17.53 5.73
N VAL A 23 -24.42 -16.69 6.65
CA VAL A 23 -25.57 -17.00 7.52
C VAL A 23 -26.81 -17.33 6.69
N ASP A 24 -27.09 -16.54 5.65
CA ASP A 24 -28.25 -16.76 4.78
C ASP A 24 -28.14 -18.09 4.02
N ARG A 25 -26.94 -18.50 3.60
CA ARG A 25 -26.73 -19.83 3.01
C ARG A 25 -26.96 -20.96 3.99
N VAL A 26 -26.47 -20.84 5.23
CA VAL A 26 -26.71 -21.83 6.29
C VAL A 26 -28.22 -21.96 6.52
N LYS A 27 -28.89 -20.83 6.74
CA LYS A 27 -30.34 -20.77 6.99
C LYS A 27 -31.15 -21.31 5.83
N THR A 28 -30.87 -20.87 4.61
CA THR A 28 -31.61 -21.26 3.41
C THR A 28 -31.41 -22.73 3.08
N THR A 29 -30.19 -23.24 3.21
CA THR A 29 -29.92 -24.68 3.01
C THR A 29 -30.64 -25.52 4.06
N ALA A 30 -30.48 -25.19 5.35
CA ALA A 30 -31.12 -25.95 6.43
C ALA A 30 -32.65 -25.94 6.30
N THR A 31 -33.24 -24.76 6.05
CA THR A 31 -34.70 -24.62 5.98
C THR A 31 -35.27 -25.26 4.73
N GLY A 32 -34.69 -24.95 3.56
CA GLY A 32 -35.26 -25.36 2.27
C GLY A 32 -34.96 -26.81 1.88
N TRP A 33 -33.78 -27.33 2.23
CA TRP A 33 -33.34 -28.66 1.81
C TRP A 33 -33.40 -29.71 2.91
N MET A 34 -33.17 -29.30 4.16
CA MET A 34 -33.15 -30.23 5.30
C MET A 34 -34.43 -30.21 6.13
N GLY A 35 -35.30 -29.20 5.94
CA GLY A 35 -36.50 -29.01 6.77
C GLY A 35 -36.17 -28.65 8.22
N LEU A 36 -34.98 -28.10 8.49
CA LEU A 36 -34.50 -27.79 9.84
C LEU A 36 -34.50 -26.28 10.12
N THR A 37 -34.81 -25.90 11.36
CA THR A 37 -34.81 -24.50 11.82
C THR A 37 -33.46 -24.06 12.42
N LEU A 38 -32.35 -24.46 11.79
CA LEU A 38 -30.99 -24.20 12.30
C LEU A 38 -30.66 -22.70 12.47
N GLY A 39 -31.42 -21.79 11.87
CA GLY A 39 -31.21 -20.34 11.98
C GLY A 39 -31.23 -19.79 13.42
N CYS A 40 -31.98 -20.40 14.34
CA CYS A 40 -31.99 -19.98 15.75
C CYS A 40 -30.65 -20.31 16.44
N ALA A 41 -29.96 -21.35 15.98
CA ALA A 41 -28.69 -21.79 16.54
C ALA A 41 -27.54 -20.76 16.33
N ARG A 42 -27.77 -19.70 15.54
CA ARG A 42 -26.81 -18.61 15.34
C ARG A 42 -26.40 -17.95 16.66
N CYS A 43 -27.37 -17.65 17.52
CA CYS A 43 -27.14 -16.81 18.71
C CYS A 43 -27.10 -17.61 20.02
N HIS A 44 -27.72 -18.78 20.04
CA HIS A 44 -27.84 -19.65 21.23
C HIS A 44 -28.05 -21.10 20.79
N GLU A 45 -27.91 -22.05 21.70
CA GLU A 45 -28.28 -23.45 21.44
C GLU A 45 -29.75 -23.56 20.99
N HIS A 46 -30.05 -24.38 19.98
CA HIS A 46 -31.41 -24.45 19.44
C HIS A 46 -32.41 -24.95 20.51
N LYS A 47 -33.60 -24.32 20.59
CA LYS A 47 -34.52 -24.51 21.71
C LYS A 47 -35.13 -25.92 21.80
N TYR A 48 -35.47 -26.50 20.65
CA TYR A 48 -36.25 -27.75 20.59
C TYR A 48 -35.43 -28.90 19.99
N ASP A 49 -34.78 -28.65 18.86
CA ASP A 49 -33.88 -29.61 18.22
C ASP A 49 -32.49 -29.66 18.89
N PRO A 50 -31.80 -30.81 18.88
CA PRO A 50 -30.50 -31.02 19.52
C PRO A 50 -29.34 -30.43 18.68
N PHE A 51 -29.47 -29.18 18.23
CA PHE A 51 -28.42 -28.48 17.50
C PHE A 51 -27.76 -27.42 18.38
N THR A 52 -26.45 -27.50 18.44
CA THR A 52 -25.63 -26.56 19.16
C THR A 52 -25.28 -25.33 18.32
N GLN A 53 -24.97 -24.22 18.98
CA GLN A 53 -24.43 -23.05 18.30
C GLN A 53 -23.10 -23.39 17.59
N LYS A 54 -22.32 -24.30 18.18
CA LYS A 54 -21.09 -24.80 17.57
C LYS A 54 -21.35 -25.46 16.21
N GLU A 55 -22.38 -26.29 16.11
CA GLU A 55 -22.75 -26.96 14.84
C GLU A 55 -23.24 -25.95 13.79
N PHE A 56 -23.95 -24.89 14.21
CA PHE A 56 -24.28 -23.78 13.31
C PHE A 56 -23.01 -23.16 12.70
N TYR A 57 -22.00 -22.86 13.52
CA TYR A 57 -20.75 -22.25 13.03
C TYR A 57 -19.84 -23.23 12.28
N GLN A 58 -19.96 -24.55 12.50
CA GLN A 58 -19.33 -25.55 11.66
C GLN A 58 -19.92 -25.55 10.25
N LEU A 59 -21.25 -25.47 10.13
CA LEU A 59 -21.90 -25.36 8.82
C LEU A 59 -21.65 -23.98 8.17
N TYR A 60 -21.57 -22.92 8.96
CA TYR A 60 -21.10 -21.60 8.50
C TYR A 60 -19.71 -21.72 7.86
N ALA A 61 -18.75 -22.37 8.52
CA ALA A 61 -17.39 -22.52 8.02
C ALA A 61 -17.37 -23.27 6.67
N PHE A 62 -18.23 -24.29 6.51
CA PHE A 62 -18.38 -25.00 5.24
C PHE A 62 -18.82 -24.07 4.09
N PHE A 63 -19.75 -23.16 4.34
CA PHE A 63 -20.23 -22.20 3.32
C PHE A 63 -19.35 -20.96 3.15
N ASN A 64 -18.41 -20.71 4.06
CA ASN A 64 -17.49 -19.57 4.02
C ASN A 64 -16.24 -19.84 3.16
N ASN A 65 -16.44 -20.39 1.96
CA ASN A 65 -15.37 -20.73 1.02
C ASN A 65 -15.54 -20.09 -0.37
N ILE A 66 -16.54 -19.22 -0.52
CA ILE A 66 -16.83 -18.52 -1.76
C ILE A 66 -16.01 -17.21 -1.79
N PRO A 67 -15.25 -16.93 -2.87
CA PRO A 67 -14.44 -15.72 -2.99
C PRO A 67 -15.32 -14.51 -3.35
N GLU A 68 -16.16 -14.10 -2.39
CA GLU A 68 -16.97 -12.89 -2.45
C GLU A 68 -16.53 -11.92 -1.34
N ASN A 69 -16.79 -10.63 -1.53
CA ASN A 69 -16.29 -9.56 -0.67
C ASN A 69 -17.42 -8.74 -0.05
N GLY A 70 -18.58 -9.36 0.21
CA GLY A 70 -19.70 -8.72 0.93
C GLY A 70 -20.34 -7.51 0.23
N ARG A 71 -19.94 -7.21 -1.01
CA ARG A 71 -20.48 -6.09 -1.80
C ARG A 71 -20.84 -6.55 -3.20
N ALA A 72 -22.12 -6.47 -3.52
CA ALA A 72 -22.61 -6.74 -4.85
C ALA A 72 -22.28 -5.60 -5.83
N LEU A 73 -22.13 -5.95 -7.10
CA LEU A 73 -22.03 -5.00 -8.20
C LEU A 73 -23.42 -4.53 -8.62
N LYS A 74 -23.65 -3.21 -8.62
CA LYS A 74 -24.96 -2.60 -8.86
C LYS A 74 -25.49 -2.81 -10.29
N TYR A 75 -24.60 -2.76 -11.27
CA TYR A 75 -24.95 -2.80 -12.70
C TYR A 75 -24.26 -3.95 -13.44
N ALA A 76 -23.91 -5.02 -12.71
CA ALA A 76 -23.28 -6.20 -13.26
C ALA A 76 -23.56 -7.42 -12.39
N ASN A 77 -23.29 -8.61 -12.92
CA ASN A 77 -23.24 -9.81 -12.08
C ASN A 77 -22.11 -9.64 -11.06
N SER A 78 -22.33 -10.10 -9.82
CA SER A 78 -21.27 -10.11 -8.80
C SER A 78 -20.41 -11.38 -8.93
N PRO A 79 -19.12 -11.35 -8.56
CA PRO A 79 -18.23 -12.53 -8.58
C PRO A 79 -18.52 -13.51 -7.43
N PRO A 80 -18.28 -14.83 -7.59
CA PRO A 80 -17.55 -15.44 -8.69
C PRO A 80 -18.39 -15.64 -9.97
N PHE A 81 -17.71 -15.61 -11.11
CA PHE A 81 -18.30 -15.87 -12.43
C PHE A 81 -17.95 -17.27 -12.91
N LEU A 82 -18.91 -17.94 -13.54
CA LEU A 82 -18.59 -19.10 -14.36
C LEU A 82 -18.09 -18.60 -15.73
N LYS A 83 -16.83 -18.88 -16.05
CA LYS A 83 -16.29 -18.57 -17.38
C LYS A 83 -16.96 -19.50 -18.40
N SER A 84 -17.60 -18.93 -19.42
CA SER A 84 -18.24 -19.68 -20.50
C SER A 84 -17.78 -19.13 -21.86
N PRO A 85 -16.51 -19.35 -22.25
CA PRO A 85 -15.97 -18.80 -23.49
C PRO A 85 -16.60 -19.47 -24.73
N THR A 86 -16.80 -18.69 -25.80
CA THR A 86 -17.18 -19.22 -27.11
C THR A 86 -16.07 -20.08 -27.72
N ARG A 87 -16.36 -20.84 -28.78
CA ARG A 87 -15.35 -21.65 -29.47
C ARG A 87 -14.17 -20.81 -30.01
N SER A 88 -14.45 -19.62 -30.54
CA SER A 88 -13.39 -18.72 -31.00
C SER A 88 -12.52 -18.22 -29.84
N GLN A 89 -13.16 -17.83 -28.73
CA GLN A 89 -12.45 -17.43 -27.51
C GLN A 89 -11.62 -18.58 -26.91
N GLN A 90 -12.12 -19.82 -26.96
CA GLN A 90 -11.36 -21.00 -26.53
C GLN A 90 -10.10 -21.22 -27.38
N ALA A 91 -10.21 -21.08 -28.70
CA ALA A 91 -9.05 -21.19 -29.59
C ALA A 91 -8.02 -20.07 -29.35
N GLU A 92 -8.50 -18.84 -29.14
CA GLU A 92 -7.63 -17.71 -28.80
C GLU A 92 -6.94 -17.89 -27.45
N LEU A 93 -7.67 -18.33 -26.42
CA LEU A 93 -7.10 -18.66 -25.11
C LEU A 93 -6.05 -19.77 -25.21
N ALA A 94 -6.28 -20.81 -26.02
CA ALA A 94 -5.30 -21.87 -26.23
C ALA A 94 -4.01 -21.32 -26.85
N LYS A 95 -4.12 -20.43 -27.85
CA LYS A 95 -2.97 -19.77 -28.46
C LYS A 95 -2.22 -18.90 -27.46
N LEU A 96 -2.93 -18.06 -26.70
CA LEU A 96 -2.32 -17.18 -25.69
C LEU A 96 -1.64 -17.99 -24.58
N ASN A 97 -2.27 -19.06 -24.10
CA ASN A 97 -1.67 -19.94 -23.10
C ASN A 97 -0.41 -20.63 -23.62
N ALA A 98 -0.36 -21.03 -24.90
CA ALA A 98 0.84 -21.58 -25.51
C ALA A 98 1.98 -20.53 -25.55
N GLN A 99 1.66 -19.29 -25.92
CA GLN A 99 2.63 -18.19 -25.93
C GLN A 99 3.17 -17.86 -24.52
N VAL A 100 2.30 -17.85 -23.51
CA VAL A 100 2.70 -17.69 -22.10
C VAL A 100 3.63 -18.83 -21.70
N ALA A 101 3.27 -20.08 -21.99
CA ALA A 101 4.11 -21.22 -21.65
C ALA A 101 5.46 -21.21 -22.37
N ASP A 102 5.52 -20.73 -23.62
CA ASP A 102 6.77 -20.53 -24.35
C ASP A 102 7.63 -19.43 -23.72
N ALA A 103 7.03 -18.29 -23.35
CA ALA A 103 7.72 -17.20 -22.68
C ALA A 103 8.26 -17.61 -21.30
N GLU A 104 7.47 -18.36 -20.52
CA GLU A 104 7.89 -18.91 -19.23
C GLU A 104 9.05 -19.89 -19.39
N ARG A 105 9.01 -20.78 -20.41
CA ARG A 105 10.14 -21.67 -20.73
C ARG A 105 11.38 -20.88 -21.13
N ALA A 106 11.24 -19.85 -21.95
CA ALA A 106 12.34 -19.00 -22.38
C ALA A 106 12.97 -18.27 -21.19
N LEU A 107 12.15 -17.71 -20.29
CA LEU A 107 12.59 -17.11 -19.04
C LEU A 107 13.32 -18.15 -18.17
N GLY A 108 12.76 -19.35 -18.03
CA GLY A 108 13.37 -20.46 -17.29
C GLY A 108 14.78 -20.81 -17.78
N LYS A 109 15.00 -20.83 -19.11
CA LYS A 109 16.34 -21.04 -19.69
C LYS A 109 17.32 -19.91 -19.37
N LEU A 110 16.82 -18.69 -19.20
CA LEU A 110 17.62 -17.51 -18.85
C LEU A 110 17.89 -17.38 -17.35
N GLN A 111 17.16 -18.08 -16.47
CA GLN A 111 17.29 -17.92 -15.02
C GLN A 111 18.72 -18.11 -14.51
N THR A 112 19.44 -19.13 -14.99
CA THR A 112 20.84 -19.36 -14.60
C THR A 112 21.74 -18.20 -15.01
N GLU A 113 21.54 -17.66 -16.22
CA GLU A 113 22.33 -16.53 -16.73
C GLU A 113 21.95 -15.22 -16.04
N ILE A 114 20.66 -15.00 -15.74
CA ILE A 114 20.16 -13.87 -14.96
C ILE A 114 20.82 -13.89 -13.58
N LYS A 115 20.80 -15.03 -12.88
CA LYS A 115 21.42 -15.18 -11.57
C LYS A 115 22.93 -14.91 -11.63
N ARG A 116 23.63 -15.49 -12.62
CA ARG A 116 25.07 -15.27 -12.82
C ARG A 116 25.39 -13.79 -13.06
N LYS A 117 24.63 -13.12 -13.93
CA LYS A 117 24.81 -11.70 -14.22
C LYS A 117 24.48 -10.82 -13.01
N GLN A 118 23.45 -11.18 -12.25
CA GLN A 118 23.10 -10.50 -11.01
C GLN A 118 24.25 -10.59 -10.00
N GLU A 119 24.79 -11.78 -9.74
CA GLU A 119 25.92 -11.95 -8.82
C GLU A 119 27.17 -11.15 -9.24
N ILE A 120 27.46 -11.09 -10.55
CA ILE A 120 28.56 -10.28 -11.09
C ILE A 120 28.28 -8.79 -10.86
N TRP A 121 27.07 -8.34 -11.15
CA TRP A 121 26.66 -6.96 -10.94
C TRP A 121 26.71 -6.57 -9.45
N GLU A 122 26.19 -7.40 -8.55
CA GLU A 122 26.24 -7.19 -7.09
C GLU A 122 27.69 -7.07 -6.59
N LYS A 123 28.60 -7.95 -7.03
CA LYS A 123 30.03 -7.85 -6.69
C LYS A 123 30.67 -6.58 -7.22
N SER A 124 30.28 -6.11 -8.41
CA SER A 124 30.76 -4.86 -8.97
C SER A 124 30.35 -3.64 -8.13
N LEU A 125 29.19 -3.71 -7.46
CA LEU A 125 28.71 -2.66 -6.56
C LEU A 125 29.50 -2.60 -5.25
N LEU A 126 29.91 -3.75 -4.69
CA LEU A 126 30.72 -3.79 -3.46
C LEU A 126 32.12 -3.19 -3.62
N SER A 127 32.66 -3.20 -4.84
CA SER A 127 33.97 -2.62 -5.17
C SER A 127 33.95 -1.10 -5.39
N ARG A 128 32.77 -0.50 -5.50
CA ARG A 128 32.60 0.95 -5.57
C ARG A 128 32.27 1.43 -4.17
N GLU A 129 33.17 2.20 -3.55
CA GLU A 129 32.91 2.93 -2.30
C GLU A 129 31.46 3.41 -2.25
N ALA A 130 30.65 2.77 -1.41
CA ALA A 130 29.24 3.06 -1.14
C ALA A 130 28.54 3.83 -2.28
N ALA A 131 28.53 3.28 -3.50
CA ALA A 131 27.85 3.92 -4.61
C ALA A 131 26.37 3.99 -4.23
N GLY A 132 25.87 5.22 -4.00
CA GLY A 132 24.51 5.47 -3.54
C GLY A 132 23.52 4.68 -4.40
N TRP A 133 22.85 3.70 -3.79
CA TRP A 133 21.86 2.84 -4.44
C TRP A 133 20.55 3.57 -4.73
N ALA A 134 20.51 4.89 -4.52
CA ALA A 134 19.33 5.71 -4.74
C ALA A 134 18.95 5.65 -6.23
N PRO A 135 17.72 5.21 -6.56
CA PRO A 135 17.25 5.21 -7.94
C PRO A 135 17.38 6.61 -8.56
N SER A 136 18.15 6.72 -9.64
CA SER A 136 18.39 8.00 -10.32
C SER A 136 17.46 8.23 -11.52
N GLU A 137 16.82 7.17 -12.03
CA GLU A 137 15.86 7.28 -13.13
C GLU A 137 14.58 7.97 -12.66
N GLY A 138 14.19 9.05 -13.35
CA GLY A 138 13.03 9.86 -12.96
C GLY A 138 13.24 10.70 -11.69
N LEU A 139 14.47 10.82 -11.19
CA LEU A 139 14.76 11.59 -9.98
C LEU A 139 14.47 13.08 -10.21
N VAL A 140 13.55 13.63 -9.42
CA VAL A 140 13.06 15.01 -9.61
C VAL A 140 13.80 16.03 -8.74
N ALA A 141 14.30 15.58 -7.58
CA ALA A 141 15.13 16.36 -6.67
C ALA A 141 16.09 15.45 -5.91
N HIS A 142 17.32 15.92 -5.70
CA HIS A 142 18.32 15.23 -4.88
C HIS A 142 19.14 16.28 -4.12
N PHE A 143 19.01 16.28 -2.81
CA PHE A 143 19.83 17.11 -1.92
C PHE A 143 20.82 16.19 -1.23
N THR A 144 22.10 16.27 -1.61
CA THR A 144 23.15 15.45 -1.00
C THR A 144 23.38 15.82 0.46
N LEU A 145 23.18 17.11 0.79
CA LEU A 145 23.43 17.68 2.12
C LEU A 145 24.86 17.46 2.61
N ASP A 146 25.78 17.21 1.67
CA ASP A 146 27.19 16.96 1.91
C ASP A 146 27.97 18.27 1.84
N GLY A 147 27.80 19.12 2.85
CA GLY A 147 28.41 20.45 2.92
C GLY A 147 27.78 21.51 2.00
N VAL A 148 26.85 21.11 1.13
CA VAL A 148 26.11 22.01 0.22
C VAL A 148 24.61 21.73 0.26
N LEU A 149 23.81 22.78 0.04
CA LEU A 149 22.33 22.73 0.07
C LEU A 149 21.72 22.77 -1.34
N SER A 150 22.53 22.53 -2.37
CA SER A 150 22.09 22.57 -3.76
C SER A 150 21.37 21.29 -4.16
N ASN A 151 20.42 21.43 -5.10
CA ASN A 151 19.78 20.28 -5.73
C ASN A 151 20.68 19.74 -6.84
N ALA A 152 21.20 18.53 -6.66
CA ALA A 152 22.12 17.88 -7.60
C ALA A 152 21.48 17.55 -8.96
N VAL A 153 20.15 17.42 -9.02
CA VAL A 153 19.42 17.18 -10.29
C VAL A 153 19.20 18.49 -11.06
N ARG A 154 19.03 19.60 -10.36
CA ARG A 154 18.60 20.88 -10.95
C ARG A 154 19.65 21.96 -10.75
N LYS A 155 20.65 21.98 -11.64
CA LYS A 155 21.70 23.00 -11.64
C LYS A 155 21.08 24.42 -11.65
N GLY A 156 21.50 25.26 -10.71
CA GLY A 156 21.01 26.64 -10.56
C GLY A 156 19.71 26.82 -9.76
N LYS A 157 19.06 25.75 -9.29
CA LYS A 157 17.89 25.82 -8.40
C LYS A 157 18.17 25.02 -7.12
N GLY A 158 18.90 25.65 -6.20
CA GLY A 158 19.21 25.09 -4.88
C GLY A 158 18.08 25.30 -3.87
N GLY A 159 18.15 24.58 -2.76
CA GLY A 159 17.29 24.83 -1.61
C GLY A 159 17.79 26.06 -0.85
N GLU A 160 16.87 26.86 -0.35
CA GLU A 160 17.20 28.04 0.44
C GLU A 160 17.16 27.69 1.92
N LEU A 161 18.26 27.90 2.65
CA LEU A 161 18.24 27.73 4.09
C LEU A 161 17.47 28.88 4.74
N LYS A 162 16.55 28.54 5.63
CA LYS A 162 15.80 29.48 6.44
C LYS A 162 16.14 29.31 7.92
N ALA A 163 15.93 30.39 8.67
CA ALA A 163 16.03 30.44 10.13
C ALA A 163 17.40 30.07 10.76
N GLY A 164 18.51 30.33 10.08
CA GLY A 164 19.85 30.20 10.67
C GLY A 164 20.97 29.99 9.66
N SER A 165 22.11 29.50 10.13
CA SER A 165 23.27 29.09 9.32
C SER A 165 23.32 27.58 9.14
N ALA A 166 23.88 27.11 8.02
CA ALA A 166 23.98 25.68 7.73
C ALA A 166 24.95 25.03 8.71
N MET A 167 24.54 23.90 9.29
CA MET A 167 25.38 23.07 10.14
C MET A 167 25.45 21.69 9.52
N PHE A 168 26.63 21.06 9.58
CA PHE A 168 26.87 19.75 9.01
C PHE A 168 27.58 18.86 10.01
N ALA A 169 27.22 17.58 10.04
CA ALA A 169 27.88 16.53 10.79
C ALA A 169 28.28 15.38 9.86
N ASP A 170 28.99 14.38 10.38
CA ASP A 170 29.25 13.15 9.64
C ASP A 170 27.94 12.40 9.40
N GLY A 171 27.67 12.11 8.13
CA GLY A 171 26.48 11.41 7.68
C GLY A 171 26.75 9.94 7.38
N ARG A 172 25.70 9.22 6.99
CA ARG A 172 25.84 7.84 6.51
C ARG A 172 26.70 7.75 5.24
N VAL A 173 26.66 8.78 4.42
CA VAL A 173 27.46 8.95 3.19
C VAL A 173 27.94 10.40 3.19
N GLY A 174 29.25 10.64 3.32
CA GLY A 174 29.80 12.00 3.41
C GLY A 174 29.32 12.75 4.65
N LYS A 175 28.99 14.04 4.50
CA LYS A 175 28.36 14.88 5.52
C LYS A 175 26.83 14.84 5.41
N ALA A 176 26.15 15.25 6.49
CA ALA A 176 24.71 15.45 6.54
C ALA A 176 24.39 16.82 7.17
N ALA A 177 23.32 17.47 6.70
CA ALA A 177 22.85 18.72 7.29
C ALA A 177 22.15 18.46 8.64
N MET A 178 22.44 19.30 9.63
CA MET A 178 21.82 19.26 10.95
C MET A 178 20.67 20.27 11.06
N PHE A 179 19.58 19.82 11.67
CA PHE A 179 18.38 20.62 11.92
C PHE A 179 18.09 20.67 13.42
N ASP A 180 17.65 21.83 13.90
CA ASP A 180 17.39 22.11 15.33
C ASP A 180 15.89 22.31 15.62
N GLY A 181 15.03 21.89 14.70
CA GLY A 181 13.58 22.13 14.74
C GLY A 181 13.16 23.56 14.36
N LYS A 182 14.09 24.49 14.14
CA LYS A 182 13.81 25.85 13.67
C LYS A 182 14.33 26.08 12.25
N ARG A 183 15.55 25.61 11.97
CA ARG A 183 16.18 25.66 10.65
C ARG A 183 15.54 24.65 9.72
N PHE A 184 15.33 25.05 8.48
CA PHE A 184 14.84 24.16 7.43
C PHE A 184 15.35 24.63 6.06
N ILE A 185 15.29 23.73 5.09
CA ILE A 185 15.62 24.02 3.69
C ILE A 185 14.31 24.13 2.92
N ASP A 186 14.05 25.29 2.35
CA ASP A 186 12.99 25.44 1.35
C ASP A 186 13.50 24.91 0.01
N ALA A 187 12.98 23.77 -0.43
CA ALA A 187 13.36 23.14 -1.69
C ALA A 187 12.88 23.89 -2.95
N ASN A 188 12.12 24.99 -2.79
CA ASN A 188 11.59 25.85 -3.86
C ASN A 188 10.78 25.06 -4.91
N SER A 189 9.90 24.18 -4.41
CA SER A 189 9.13 23.19 -5.16
C SER A 189 7.79 23.76 -5.69
N THR A 190 7.82 24.88 -6.41
CA THR A 190 6.59 25.59 -6.81
C THR A 190 5.95 25.10 -8.12
N THR A 191 6.60 24.22 -8.87
CA THR A 191 6.12 23.69 -10.18
C THR A 191 6.06 22.16 -10.23
N ALA A 192 5.23 21.60 -11.13
CA ALA A 192 5.15 20.14 -11.37
C ALA A 192 6.51 19.52 -11.70
N ALA A 193 7.34 20.26 -12.45
CA ALA A 193 8.71 19.86 -12.72
C ALA A 193 9.52 19.75 -11.41
N SER A 194 9.30 20.60 -10.40
CA SER A 194 10.09 20.68 -9.17
C SER A 194 9.58 19.84 -7.99
N ALA A 195 8.91 18.71 -8.22
CA ALA A 195 8.30 17.87 -7.17
C ALA A 195 6.98 18.42 -6.57
N ASN A 196 6.15 19.10 -7.37
CA ASN A 196 4.77 19.42 -7.01
C ASN A 196 3.85 18.21 -7.22
N PHE A 197 4.10 17.16 -6.44
CA PHE A 197 3.25 15.98 -6.35
C PHE A 197 2.14 16.21 -5.32
N GLY A 198 0.95 15.68 -5.59
CA GLY A 198 -0.20 15.67 -4.69
C GLY A 198 -0.75 14.26 -4.44
N TYR A 199 -1.93 14.19 -3.83
CA TYR A 199 -2.56 12.95 -3.38
C TYR A 199 -2.77 11.87 -4.47
N PHE A 200 -3.00 12.28 -5.72
CA PHE A 200 -3.24 11.34 -6.83
C PHE A 200 -1.98 10.99 -7.63
N ASP A 201 -0.86 11.65 -7.36
CA ASP A 201 0.38 11.41 -8.08
C ASP A 201 1.12 10.20 -7.50
N ARG A 202 1.79 9.45 -8.38
CA ARG A 202 2.69 8.38 -7.97
C ARG A 202 4.09 8.94 -7.79
N PHE A 203 4.62 8.84 -6.58
CA PHE A 203 5.98 9.30 -6.27
C PHE A 203 6.60 8.44 -5.17
N THR A 204 7.93 8.51 -5.08
CA THR A 204 8.71 7.87 -4.02
C THR A 204 9.55 8.93 -3.34
N LEU A 205 9.70 8.81 -2.02
CA LEU A 205 10.59 9.63 -1.21
C LEU A 205 11.59 8.73 -0.49
N SER A 206 12.82 9.20 -0.37
CA SER A 206 13.87 8.51 0.37
C SER A 206 14.79 9.53 1.02
N ALA A 207 15.14 9.31 2.28
CA ALA A 207 16.07 10.15 3.02
C ALA A 207 16.82 9.29 4.05
N TRP A 208 18.09 9.62 4.31
CA TRP A 208 18.77 9.20 5.52
C TRP A 208 18.42 10.20 6.62
N VAL A 209 17.98 9.70 7.77
CA VAL A 209 17.60 10.52 8.92
C VAL A 209 18.30 10.00 10.17
N TRP A 210 18.73 10.91 11.02
CA TRP A 210 19.31 10.62 12.33
C TRP A 210 18.55 11.47 13.36
N PRO A 211 17.45 10.98 13.93
CA PRO A 211 16.60 11.79 14.79
C PRO A 211 17.15 11.87 16.21
N GLU A 212 17.17 13.08 16.78
CA GLU A 212 17.38 13.31 18.21
C GLU A 212 16.08 13.71 18.93
N SER A 213 15.10 14.24 18.19
CA SER A 213 13.77 14.62 18.66
C SER A 213 12.72 14.43 17.58
N ASP A 214 11.44 14.58 17.95
CA ASP A 214 10.32 14.61 17.02
C ASP A 214 10.30 15.89 16.18
N GLY A 215 9.60 15.84 15.03
CA GLY A 215 9.47 16.96 14.12
C GLY A 215 9.21 16.58 12.67
N ALA A 216 9.11 17.59 11.81
CA ALA A 216 9.00 17.39 10.37
C ALA A 216 10.35 16.98 9.77
N ILE A 217 10.36 15.90 8.99
CA ILE A 217 11.54 15.44 8.23
C ILE A 217 11.52 16.08 6.83
N LEU A 218 10.38 15.97 6.16
CA LEU A 218 10.14 16.53 4.84
C LEU A 218 8.65 16.80 4.69
N THR A 219 8.27 18.01 4.33
CA THR A 219 6.85 18.34 4.16
C THR A 219 6.62 19.29 2.98
N ARG A 220 5.44 19.13 2.38
CA ARG A 220 4.81 20.05 1.42
C ARG A 220 3.45 20.52 1.96
N THR A 221 3.17 20.32 3.24
CA THR A 221 1.95 20.83 3.85
C THR A 221 2.02 22.34 3.95
N LYS A 222 0.87 22.99 3.79
CA LYS A 222 0.70 24.37 4.25
C LYS A 222 0.42 24.35 5.73
N ASP A 223 1.10 25.21 6.47
CA ASP A 223 0.89 25.42 7.90
C ASP A 223 -0.43 26.19 8.12
N GLU A 224 -1.55 25.47 8.00
CA GLU A 224 -2.92 25.98 8.07
C GLU A 224 -3.80 24.98 8.82
N THR A 225 -4.90 25.44 9.43
CA THR A 225 -5.82 24.62 10.26
C THR A 225 -6.43 23.40 9.55
N LYS A 226 -6.42 23.38 8.22
CA LYS A 226 -6.81 22.24 7.39
C LYS A 226 -5.67 21.90 6.45
N GLU A 227 -4.59 21.37 7.01
CA GLU A 227 -3.39 21.01 6.26
C GLU A 227 -3.74 20.23 5.00
N THR A 228 -3.26 20.72 3.86
CA THR A 228 -3.32 20.04 2.57
C THR A 228 -1.91 19.82 2.08
N GLY A 229 -1.67 18.70 1.40
CA GLY A 229 -0.37 18.31 0.90
C GLY A 229 0.05 16.95 1.46
N TRP A 230 1.36 16.76 1.61
CA TRP A 230 1.92 15.54 2.14
C TRP A 230 3.16 15.84 2.96
N GLY A 231 3.54 14.90 3.82
CA GLY A 231 4.79 15.00 4.55
C GLY A 231 5.16 13.72 5.26
N ILE A 232 6.37 13.74 5.81
CA ILE A 232 6.96 12.72 6.65
C ILE A 232 7.39 13.42 7.95
N TRP A 233 6.92 12.89 9.06
CA TRP A 233 7.22 13.40 10.40
C TRP A 233 7.76 12.27 11.27
N LEU A 234 8.49 12.66 12.30
CA LEU A 234 8.73 11.83 13.45
C LEU A 234 7.79 12.29 14.57
N VAL A 235 6.98 11.36 15.09
CA VAL A 235 6.01 11.61 16.17
C VAL A 235 6.12 10.47 17.17
N ASP A 236 6.44 10.76 18.42
CA ASP A 236 6.69 9.79 19.50
C ASP A 236 7.72 8.71 19.11
N GLY A 237 8.73 9.09 18.32
CA GLY A 237 9.74 8.21 17.74
C GLY A 237 9.25 7.32 16.59
N LYS A 238 8.02 7.45 16.13
CA LYS A 238 7.51 6.73 14.95
C LYS A 238 7.59 7.60 13.71
N VAL A 239 7.92 6.99 12.57
CA VAL A 239 7.86 7.67 11.28
C VAL A 239 6.41 7.67 10.83
N GLN A 240 5.83 8.86 10.70
CA GLN A 240 4.47 9.08 10.26
C GLN A 240 4.46 9.73 8.87
N VAL A 241 3.63 9.21 7.98
CA VAL A 241 3.39 9.74 6.64
C VAL A 241 1.93 10.19 6.55
N ASN A 242 1.71 11.44 6.15
CA ASN A 242 0.37 11.94 5.83
C ASN A 242 0.32 12.35 4.35
N LEU A 243 -0.73 11.93 3.64
CA LEU A 243 -1.11 12.45 2.33
C LEU A 243 -2.55 12.94 2.44
N VAL A 244 -2.76 14.24 2.26
CA VAL A 244 -4.05 14.88 2.54
C VAL A 244 -4.43 15.79 1.39
N LYS A 245 -5.50 15.43 0.68
CA LYS A 245 -6.22 16.38 -0.19
C LYS A 245 -7.37 17.02 0.57
N ARG A 246 -8.11 16.22 1.35
CA ARG A 246 -9.24 16.65 2.18
C ARG A 246 -9.38 15.71 3.37
N TRP A 247 -9.17 16.20 4.59
CA TRP A 247 -9.10 15.37 5.81
C TRP A 247 -10.25 14.36 5.99
N LEU A 248 -11.49 14.74 5.67
CA LEU A 248 -12.67 13.92 5.93
C LEU A 248 -12.92 12.81 4.91
N ASP A 249 -12.36 12.92 3.71
CA ASP A 249 -12.79 12.10 2.57
C ASP A 249 -11.62 11.52 1.76
N ASP A 250 -10.52 12.27 1.65
CA ASP A 250 -9.39 12.02 0.75
C ASP A 250 -8.07 12.25 1.52
N SER A 251 -7.84 11.41 2.54
CA SER A 251 -6.65 11.45 3.37
C SER A 251 -6.12 10.04 3.68
N LEU A 252 -4.80 9.95 3.80
CA LEU A 252 -4.09 8.75 4.21
C LEU A 252 -3.11 9.15 5.32
N ARG A 253 -3.13 8.39 6.42
CA ARG A 253 -2.11 8.44 7.46
C ARG A 253 -1.57 7.03 7.68
N MET A 254 -0.25 6.91 7.67
CA MET A 254 0.47 5.68 7.98
C MET A 254 1.53 5.99 9.01
N GLU A 255 1.79 5.04 9.91
CA GLU A 255 2.88 5.14 10.88
C GLU A 255 3.64 3.82 10.97
N THR A 256 4.92 3.87 11.34
CA THR A 256 5.68 2.68 11.65
C THR A 256 5.21 2.05 12.95
N THR A 257 5.19 0.72 13.00
CA THR A 257 4.88 -0.03 14.22
C THR A 257 6.03 0.07 15.23
N THR A 258 7.26 0.03 14.73
CA THR A 258 8.49 0.17 15.52
C THR A 258 8.86 1.65 15.69
N LYS A 259 9.38 1.99 16.87
CA LYS A 259 9.96 3.30 17.17
C LYS A 259 11.43 3.34 16.76
N LEU A 260 11.85 4.43 16.12
CA LEU A 260 13.25 4.83 16.03
C LEU A 260 13.68 5.36 17.40
N LYS A 261 14.82 4.89 17.90
CA LYS A 261 15.41 5.46 19.12
C LYS A 261 16.20 6.71 18.75
N PRO A 262 16.25 7.72 19.62
CA PRO A 262 17.14 8.85 19.42
C PRO A 262 18.58 8.38 19.18
N GLY A 263 19.22 8.90 18.14
CA GLY A 263 20.59 8.53 17.77
C GLY A 263 20.75 7.18 17.08
N GLN A 264 19.75 6.75 16.29
CA GLN A 264 19.80 5.54 15.45
C GLN A 264 19.42 5.81 13.99
#